data_AF-A0A957D718-F1
#
_entry.id   AF-A0A957D718-F1
#
_cell.length_a   1.000
_cell.length_b   1.000
_cell.length_c   1.000
_cell.angle_alpha   90.00
_cell.angle_beta   90.00
_cell.angle_gamma   90.00
#
_symmetry.space_group_name_H-M   'P 1'
#
loop_
_entity.id
_entity.type
_entity.pdbx_description
1 polymer ?
#
loop_
_entity_poly.entity_id
_entity_poly.type
_entity_poly.pdbx_seq_one_letter_code
_entity_poly.pdbx_strand_id
1 'polypeptide(L)'
;MCNVQTLRQQLHEPAKRPLSTLFCPTCQANLPLFVSDELAGLDVDTLYPEIAYHLDLCLACQIEYEALSILTENALYREEPQ
;
A
#
# COMPACT_ATOMS: atom_id res chain seq x y z
N MET A 1 43.57 -4.80 18.04
CA MET A 1 42.59 -3.96 18.76
C MET A 1 41.29 -3.97 17.96
N CYS A 2 40.35 -4.84 18.33
CA CYS A 2 39.04 -4.93 17.65
C CYS A 2 38.09 -3.91 18.27
N ASN A 3 37.69 -2.91 17.48
CA ASN A 3 36.77 -1.86 17.93
C ASN A 3 35.34 -2.24 17.51
N VAL A 4 34.62 -2.92 18.40
CA VAL A 4 33.28 -3.51 18.15
C VAL A 4 32.15 -2.48 18.39
N GLN A 5 32.38 -1.21 18.09
CA GLN A 5 31.45 -0.12 18.45
C GLN A 5 30.79 0.60 17.27
N THR A 6 31.03 0.17 16.02
CA THR A 6 30.49 0.85 14.83
C THR A 6 29.42 0.02 14.12
N LEU A 7 28.48 -0.59 14.85
CA LEU A 7 27.42 -1.44 14.28
C LEU A 7 26.04 -1.21 14.94
N ARG A 8 25.78 0.00 15.45
CA ARG A 8 24.52 0.31 16.15
C ARG A 8 23.80 1.60 15.72
N GLN A 9 24.10 2.14 14.55
CA GLN A 9 23.51 3.41 14.08
C GLN A 9 22.87 3.36 12.68
N GLN A 10 22.48 2.19 12.17
CA GLN A 10 21.80 2.07 10.86
C GLN A 10 20.48 1.29 10.92
N LEU A 11 19.73 1.41 12.01
CA LEU A 11 18.42 0.75 12.18
C LEU A 11 17.27 1.71 12.52
N HIS A 12 17.42 3.00 12.22
CA HIS A 12 16.35 3.97 12.38
C HIS A 12 16.33 4.93 11.21
N GLU A 13 15.76 4.47 10.10
CA GLU A 13 15.07 5.29 9.12
C GLU A 13 14.48 4.29 8.10
N PRO A 14 13.14 4.12 7.99
CA PRO A 14 12.60 3.55 6.78
C PRO A 14 12.92 4.57 5.70
N ALA A 15 14.06 4.38 5.04
CA ALA A 15 14.42 5.15 3.86
C ALA A 15 13.23 5.05 2.92
N LYS A 16 12.45 6.14 2.81
CA LYS A 16 11.42 6.29 1.79
C LYS A 16 12.17 6.14 0.47
N ARG A 17 12.13 4.91 -0.05
CA ARG A 17 12.91 4.50 -1.23
C ARG A 17 12.46 5.37 -2.41
N PRO A 18 13.38 5.67 -3.33
CA PRO A 18 13.14 6.64 -4.39
C PRO A 18 11.87 6.29 -5.17
N LEU A 19 11.17 7.34 -5.63
CA LEU A 19 10.08 7.33 -6.61
C LEU A 19 10.43 6.44 -7.80
N SER A 20 10.29 5.13 -7.64
CA SER A 20 10.31 4.24 -8.77
C SER A 20 8.92 4.28 -9.35
N THR A 21 8.82 4.82 -10.55
CA THR A 21 7.79 4.49 -11.55
C THR A 21 7.85 3.01 -11.96
N LEU A 22 8.28 2.13 -11.05
CA LEU A 22 8.29 0.69 -11.20
C LEU A 22 6.85 0.24 -10.96
N PHE A 23 6.20 -0.05 -12.06
CA PHE A 23 5.03 -0.91 -12.12
C PHE A 23 5.21 -2.06 -11.11
N CYS A 24 4.35 -2.11 -10.09
CA CYS A 24 4.34 -3.20 -9.12
C CYS A 24 3.24 -4.17 -9.58
N PRO A 25 3.57 -5.19 -10.39
CA PRO A 25 2.57 -6.01 -11.07
C PRO A 25 1.67 -6.76 -10.09
N THR A 26 2.22 -7.18 -8.95
CA THR A 26 1.45 -7.83 -7.88
C THR A 26 0.41 -6.89 -7.28
N CYS A 27 0.79 -5.64 -6.99
CA CYS A 27 -0.12 -4.63 -6.48
C CYS A 27 -1.18 -4.30 -7.53
N GLN A 28 -0.83 -4.05 -8.78
CA GLN A 28 -1.82 -3.74 -9.82
C GLN A 28 -2.85 -4.84 -10.07
N ALA A 29 -2.42 -6.11 -10.00
CA ALA A 29 -3.34 -7.23 -10.20
C ALA A 29 -4.32 -7.41 -9.03
N ASN A 30 -3.90 -7.06 -7.82
CA ASN A 30 -4.64 -7.40 -6.60
C ASN A 30 -5.23 -6.19 -5.85
N LEU A 31 -4.78 -4.96 -6.12
CA LEU A 31 -5.30 -3.73 -5.50
C LEU A 31 -6.81 -3.58 -5.66
N PRO A 32 -7.42 -3.82 -6.85
CA PRO A 32 -8.86 -3.70 -6.99
C PRO A 32 -9.65 -4.63 -6.05
N LEU A 33 -9.15 -5.85 -5.87
CA LEU A 33 -9.76 -6.82 -4.96
C LEU A 33 -9.52 -6.43 -3.50
N PHE A 34 -8.29 -6.02 -3.16
CA PHE A 34 -7.92 -5.49 -1.84
C PHE A 34 -8.86 -4.36 -1.42
N VAL A 35 -9.05 -3.34 -2.27
CA VAL A 35 -9.94 -2.20 -2.01
C VAL A 35 -11.40 -2.65 -1.86
N SER A 36 -11.85 -3.59 -2.70
CA SER A 36 -13.23 -4.09 -2.63
C SER A 36 -13.50 -4.82 -1.32
N ASP A 37 -12.56 -5.68 -0.89
CA ASP A 37 -12.66 -6.44 0.35
C ASP A 37 -12.56 -5.53 1.59
N GLU A 38 -11.70 -4.51 1.54
CA GLU A 38 -11.58 -3.50 2.60
C GLU A 38 -12.86 -2.70 2.76
N LEU A 39 -13.44 -2.22 1.66
CA LEU A 39 -14.72 -1.51 1.66
C LEU A 39 -15.89 -2.41 2.08
N ALA A 40 -15.78 -3.73 1.87
CA ALA A 40 -16.72 -4.72 2.41
C ALA A 40 -16.54 -4.97 3.92
N GLY A 41 -15.56 -4.33 4.57
CA GLY A 41 -15.27 -4.44 5.99
C GLY A 41 -14.48 -5.69 6.38
N LEU A 42 -13.80 -6.33 5.42
CA LEU A 42 -12.92 -7.46 5.69
C LEU A 42 -11.55 -6.97 6.21
N ASP A 43 -10.91 -7.80 7.03
CA ASP A 43 -9.56 -7.54 7.55
C ASP A 43 -8.51 -7.86 6.47
N VAL A 44 -8.24 -6.87 5.61
CA VAL A 44 -7.34 -7.00 4.46
C VAL A 44 -5.87 -7.09 4.86
N ASP A 45 -5.48 -6.63 6.05
CA ASP A 45 -4.12 -6.80 6.58
C ASP A 45 -3.81 -8.27 6.85
N THR A 46 -4.81 -9.04 7.29
CA THR A 46 -4.70 -10.48 7.50
C THR A 46 -4.84 -11.27 6.18
N LEU A 47 -5.73 -10.84 5.28
CA LEU A 47 -6.00 -11.54 4.01
C LEU A 47 -4.91 -11.31 2.96
N TYR A 48 -4.33 -10.11 2.92
CA TYR A 48 -3.37 -9.67 1.92
C TYR A 48 -2.14 -8.99 2.56
N PRO A 49 -1.42 -9.68 3.48
CA PRO A 49 -0.37 -9.07 4.28
C PRO A 49 0.79 -8.50 3.45
N GLU A 50 1.09 -9.12 2.30
CA GLU A 50 2.15 -8.64 1.40
C GLU A 50 1.78 -7.34 0.70
N ILE A 51 0.49 -7.12 0.41
CA ILE A 51 0.00 -5.89 -0.23
C ILE A 51 -0.03 -4.76 0.79
N ALA A 52 -0.60 -5.02 1.98
CA ALA A 52 -0.63 -4.05 3.07
C ALA A 52 0.80 -3.57 3.41
N TYR A 53 1.73 -4.51 3.61
CA TYR A 53 3.13 -4.19 3.85
C TYR A 53 3.77 -3.41 2.69
N HIS A 54 3.43 -3.72 1.45
CA HIS A 54 3.98 -3.00 0.30
C HIS A 54 3.45 -1.57 0.20
N LEU A 55 2.16 -1.35 0.50
CA LEU A 55 1.55 -0.02 0.51
C LEU A 55 2.23 0.91 1.52
N ASP A 56 2.66 0.39 2.67
CA ASP A 56 3.43 1.16 3.66
C ASP A 56 4.80 1.64 3.14
N LEU A 57 5.37 0.93 2.17
CA LEU A 57 6.71 1.16 1.66
C LEU A 57 6.74 1.87 0.30
N CYS A 58 5.67 1.76 -0.48
CA CYS A 58 5.62 2.18 -1.87
C CYS A 58 4.58 3.28 -2.11
N LEU A 59 5.07 4.53 -2.19
CA LEU A 59 4.23 5.69 -2.43
C LEU A 59 3.43 5.60 -3.75
N ALA A 60 4.00 4.99 -4.80
CA ALA A 60 3.31 4.84 -6.07
C ALA A 60 2.06 3.95 -5.94
N CYS A 61 2.19 2.82 -5.25
CA CYS A 61 1.06 1.93 -5.00
C CYS A 61 0.05 2.53 -4.02
N GLN A 62 0.51 3.32 -3.03
CA GLN A 62 -0.38 4.06 -2.14
C GLN A 62 -1.26 5.04 -2.90
N ILE A 63 -0.70 5.81 -3.84
CA ILE A 63 -1.46 6.74 -4.69
C ILE A 63 -2.49 5.98 -5.56
N GLU A 64 -2.09 4.85 -6.14
CA GLU A 64 -3.02 4.01 -6.92
C GLU A 64 -4.16 3.45 -6.04
N TYR A 65 -3.85 3.01 -4.83
CA TYR A 65 -4.82 2.52 -3.85
C TYR A 65 -5.81 3.62 -3.45
N GLU A 66 -5.34 4.82 -3.13
CA GLU A 66 -6.21 5.96 -2.79
C GLU A 66 -7.15 6.31 -3.95
N ALA A 67 -6.62 6.36 -5.17
CA ALA A 67 -7.41 6.64 -6.37
C ALA A 67 -8.49 5.57 -6.61
N LEU A 68 -8.15 4.29 -6.47
CA LEU A 68 -9.09 3.18 -6.61
C LEU A 68 -10.15 3.17 -5.51
N SER A 69 -9.77 3.50 -4.27
CA SER A 69 -10.68 3.57 -3.13
C SER A 69 -11.75 4.64 -3.34
N ILE A 70 -11.32 5.85 -3.74
CA ILE A 70 -12.24 6.95 -4.07
C ILE A 70 -13.17 6.58 -5.23
N LEU A 71 -12.64 5.97 -6.30
CA LEU A 71 -13.46 5.57 -7.44
C LEU A 71 -14.50 4.51 -7.07
N THR A 72 -14.10 3.52 -6.26
CA THR A 72 -14.98 2.42 -5.82
C THR A 72 -16.03 2.93 -4.83
N GLU A 73 -15.65 3.75 -3.87
CA GLU A 73 -16.56 4.39 -2.93
C GLU A 73 -17.61 5.23 -3.68
N ASN A 74 -17.18 6.10 -4.61
CA ASN A 74 -18.11 6.88 -5.44
C ASN A 74 -19.04 6.01 -6.29
N ALA A 75 -18.58 4.84 -6.74
CA ALA A 75 -19.42 3.89 -7.48
C ALA A 75 -20.49 3.25 -6.59
N LEU A 76 -20.19 3.02 -5.30
CA LEU A 76 -21.13 2.48 -4.32
C LEU A 76 -22.16 3.52 -3.84
N TYR A 77 -21.78 4.80 -3.80
CA TYR A 77 -22.62 5.89 -3.27
C TYR A 77 -23.19 6.85 -4.32
N ARG A 78 -23.05 6.55 -5.62
CA ARG A 78 -23.73 7.35 -6.66
C ARG A 78 -25.24 7.14 -6.56
N GLU A 79 -25.88 8.09 -5.89
CA GLU A 79 -27.32 8.32 -5.96
C GLU A 79 -27.74 8.45 -7.44
N GLU A 80 -28.80 7.74 -7.82
CA GLU A 80 -29.42 7.86 -9.14
C GLU A 80 -29.73 9.33 -9.43
N PRO A 81 -29.43 9.85 -10.64
CA PRO A 81 -29.88 11.19 -11.00
C PRO A 81 -31.41 11.20 -11.01
N GLN A 82 -32.00 12.02 -10.12
CA GLN A 82 -33.42 12.38 -10.15
C GLN A 82 -33.79 13.12 -11.43
#